data_AF-A0A842P809-F1
#
_entry.id   AF-A0A842P809-F1
#
_cell.length_a   1.000
_cell.length_b   1.000
_cell.length_c   1.000
_cell.angle_alpha   90.00
_cell.angle_beta   90.00
_cell.angle_gamma   90.00
#
_symmetry.space_group_name_H-M   'P 1'
#
loop_
_entity.id
_entity.type
_entity.pdbx_description
1 polymer ?
#
loop_
_entity_poly.entity_id
_entity_poly.type
_entity_poly.pdbx_seq_one_letter_code
_entity_poly.pdbx_strand_id
1 'polypeptide(L)' 'MPVDNSRLKGFYKLSVKERRDMIAELAGLDQVAVDALAAMGELSEAAADRISENVVATLALPAGVATNFIVEG' A
#
# COMPACT_ATOMS: atom_id res chain seq x y z
N MET A 1 -12.53 -3.26 7.98
CA MET A 1 -12.72 -4.32 9.01
C MET A 1 -11.37 -4.90 9.36
N PRO A 2 -11.14 -5.41 10.60
CA PRO A 2 -9.95 -6.23 10.86
C PRO A 2 -9.96 -7.44 9.92
N VAL A 3 -8.78 -7.81 9.42
CA VAL A 3 -8.60 -9.02 8.60
C VAL A 3 -8.54 -10.23 9.53
N ASP A 4 -9.23 -11.31 9.18
CA ASP A 4 -9.35 -12.49 10.06
C ASP A 4 -8.00 -13.19 10.34
N ASN A 5 -7.00 -12.99 9.47
CA ASN A 5 -5.68 -13.60 9.62
C ASN A 5 -4.59 -12.75 8.95
N SER A 6 -3.53 -12.44 9.70
CA SER A 6 -2.36 -11.70 9.21
C SER A 6 -1.22 -12.61 8.69
N ARG A 7 -1.36 -13.93 8.79
CA ARG A 7 -0.33 -14.89 8.35
C ARG A 7 -0.39 -15.12 6.84
N LEU A 8 0.60 -14.61 6.11
CA LEU A 8 0.71 -14.74 4.65
C LEU A 8 1.93 -15.58 4.27
N LYS A 9 1.79 -16.91 4.28
CA LYS A 9 2.89 -17.83 3.96
C LYS A 9 3.34 -17.64 2.51
N GLY A 10 4.63 -17.42 2.28
CA GLY A 10 5.19 -17.28 0.94
C GLY A 10 4.91 -15.94 0.27
N PHE A 11 4.32 -14.97 0.97
CA PHE A 11 3.96 -13.65 0.43
C PHE A 11 5.12 -12.92 -0.27
N TYR A 12 6.33 -13.00 0.31
CA TYR A 12 7.53 -12.39 -0.25
C TYR A 12 8.00 -13.02 -1.58
N LYS A 13 7.52 -14.22 -1.92
CA LYS A 13 7.84 -14.90 -3.18
C LYS A 13 6.95 -14.46 -4.34
N LEU A 14 5.82 -13.82 -4.02
CA LEU A 14 4.86 -13.35 -5.01
C LEU A 14 5.38 -12.08 -5.72
N SER A 15 4.96 -11.91 -6.96
CA SER A 15 5.13 -10.65 -7.69
C SER A 15 4.42 -9.50 -6.97
N VAL A 16 4.80 -8.26 -7.29
CA VAL A 16 4.16 -7.07 -6.68
C VAL A 16 2.65 -7.03 -6.95
N LYS A 17 2.22 -7.44 -8.15
CA LYS A 17 0.80 -7.51 -8.50
C LYS A 17 0.07 -8.55 -7.66
N GLU A 18 0.58 -9.78 -7.59
CA GLU A 18 -0.03 -10.85 -6.79
C GLU A 18 -0.09 -10.48 -5.30
N ARG A 19 0.93 -9.79 -4.78
CA ARG A 19 0.88 -9.27 -3.41
C ARG A 19 -0.26 -8.26 -3.23
N ARG A 20 -0.42 -7.33 -4.18
CA ARG A 20 -1.47 -6.31 -4.12
C ARG A 20 -2.86 -6.94 -4.21
N ASP A 21 -3.06 -7.87 -5.14
CA ASP A 21 -4.33 -8.57 -5.34
C ASP A 21 -4.73 -9.33 -4.05
N MET A 22 -3.78 -10.06 -3.44
CA MET A 22 -4.01 -10.76 -2.17
C MET A 22 -4.37 -9.81 -1.02
N ILE A 23 -3.69 -8.67 -0.90
CA ILE A 23 -4.00 -7.67 0.14
C ILE A 23 -5.36 -7.02 -0.11
N ALA A 24 -5.72 -6.77 -1.37
CA ALA A 24 -7.01 -6.22 -1.74
C ALA A 24 -8.16 -7.13 -1.33
N GLU A 25 -8.05 -8.44 -1.61
CA GLU A 25 -9.03 -9.43 -1.18
C GLU A 25 -9.14 -9.50 0.34
N LEU A 26 -8.02 -9.62 1.04
CA LEU A 26 -7.99 -9.75 2.51
C LEU A 26 -8.59 -8.53 3.22
N ALA A 27 -8.28 -7.32 2.75
CA ALA A 27 -8.73 -6.08 3.37
C ALA A 27 -10.07 -5.55 2.81
N GLY A 28 -10.64 -6.22 1.79
CA GLY A 28 -11.86 -5.78 1.12
C GLY A 28 -11.70 -4.43 0.42
N LEU A 29 -10.56 -4.20 -0.23
CA LEU A 29 -10.28 -2.95 -0.95
C LEU A 29 -11.07 -2.89 -2.27
N ASP A 30 -11.57 -1.71 -2.60
CA ASP A 30 -12.14 -1.43 -3.92
C ASP A 30 -11.04 -1.19 -4.96
N GLN A 31 -11.44 -1.12 -6.24
CA GLN A 31 -10.50 -0.92 -7.33
C GLN A 31 -9.77 0.42 -7.23
N VAL A 32 -10.44 1.46 -6.71
CA VAL A 32 -9.83 2.79 -6.53
C VAL A 32 -8.65 2.73 -5.57
N ALA A 33 -8.80 2.04 -4.44
CA ALA A 33 -7.72 1.84 -3.48
C ALA A 33 -6.58 0.96 -4.04
N VAL A 34 -6.91 -0.06 -4.83
CA VAL A 34 -5.90 -0.90 -5.51
C VAL A 34 -5.10 -0.09 -6.52
N ASP A 35 -5.75 0.76 -7.30
CA ASP A 35 -5.10 1.61 -8.30
C ASP A 35 -4.18 2.65 -7.63
N ALA A 36 -4.60 3.23 -6.51
CA ALA A 36 -3.75 4.14 -5.73
C ALA A 36 -2.47 3.45 -5.20
N LEU A 37 -2.57 2.20 -4.72
CA LEU A 37 -1.39 1.40 -4.35
C LEU A 37 -0.54 1.03 -5.57
N ALA A 38 -1.13 0.96 -6.75
CA ALA A 38 -0.44 0.63 -8.00
C ALA A 38 0.36 1.79 -8.57
N ALA A 39 -0.07 3.02 -8.31
CA ALA A 39 0.53 4.23 -8.84
C ALA A 39 1.94 4.55 -8.26
N MET A 40 2.35 3.89 -7.15
CA MET A 40 3.74 3.91 -6.65
C MET A 40 4.33 5.31 -6.41
N GLY A 41 3.51 6.26 -5.93
CA GLY A 41 3.97 7.63 -5.64
C GLY A 41 3.07 8.74 -6.18
N GLU A 42 1.76 8.53 -6.16
CA GLU A 42 0.75 9.40 -6.79
C GLU A 42 0.47 10.70 -6.00
N LEU A 43 1.51 11.35 -5.47
CA LEU A 43 1.34 12.69 -4.93
C LEU A 43 1.42 13.70 -6.07
N SER A 44 0.29 14.34 -6.41
CA SER A 44 0.27 15.37 -7.45
C SER A 44 1.16 16.56 -7.09
N GLU A 45 1.69 17.25 -8.11
CA GLU A 45 2.51 18.46 -7.94
C GLU A 45 1.79 19.54 -7.14
N ALA A 46 0.50 19.78 -7.44
CA ALA A 46 -0.32 20.75 -6.71
C ALA A 46 -0.55 20.36 -5.24
N ALA A 47 -0.62 19.06 -4.92
CA ALA A 47 -0.69 18.60 -3.54
C ALA A 47 0.67 18.77 -2.85
N ALA A 48 1.76 18.43 -3.53
CA ALA A 48 3.11 18.58 -2.99
C ALA A 48 3.43 20.05 -2.67
N ASP A 49 3.17 20.98 -3.59
CA ASP A 49 3.35 22.43 -3.43
C ASP A 49 2.51 23.03 -2.29
N ARG A 50 1.38 22.41 -1.96
CA ARG A 50 0.54 22.81 -0.81
C ARG A 50 1.05 22.29 0.53
N ILE A 51 1.85 21.23 0.55
CA ILE A 51 2.31 20.57 1.78
C ILE A 51 3.67 21.10 2.23
N SER A 52 4.49 21.61 1.32
CA SER A 52 5.84 22.08 1.62
C SER A 52 6.23 23.30 0.79
N GLU A 53 7.30 23.97 1.20
CA GLU A 53 7.82 25.17 0.52
C GLU A 53 8.94 24.78 -0.47
N ASN A 54 9.04 25.52 -1.58
CA ASN A 54 10.09 25.34 -2.60
C ASN A 54 10.13 23.93 -3.21
N VAL A 55 8.96 23.32 -3.42
CA VAL A 55 8.84 21.99 -4.02
C VAL A 55 9.31 22.02 -5.48
N VAL A 56 10.21 21.10 -5.82
CA VAL A 56 10.70 20.90 -7.20
C VAL A 56 10.60 19.45 -7.67
N ALA A 57 10.30 18.52 -6.76
CA ALA A 57 10.12 17.10 -7.03
C ALA A 57 9.45 16.40 -5.84
N THR A 58 8.92 15.20 -6.09
CA THR A 58 8.44 14.27 -5.04
C THR A 58 9.39 13.08 -4.92
N LEU A 59 9.62 12.61 -3.70
CA LEU A 59 10.34 11.36 -3.43
C LEU A 59 9.35 10.23 -3.11
N ALA A 60 9.41 9.14 -3.88
CA ALA A 60 8.66 7.92 -3.58
C ALA A 60 9.54 6.93 -2.80
N LEU A 61 8.95 6.29 -1.78
CA LEU A 61 9.61 5.23 -1.01
C LEU A 61 8.87 3.90 -1.23
N PRO A 62 9.59 2.76 -1.31
CA PRO A 62 8.95 1.45 -1.36
C PRO A 62 8.06 1.22 -0.13
N ALA A 63 6.78 0.94 -0.36
CA ALA A 63 5.83 0.56 0.68
C ALA A 63 5.65 -0.96 0.70
N GLY A 64 5.99 -1.58 1.83
CA GLY A 64 5.79 -3.01 2.07
C GLY A 64 4.75 -3.25 3.16
N VAL A 65 4.15 -4.44 3.16
CA VAL A 65 3.25 -4.89 4.22
C VAL A 65 3.98 -5.90 5.10
N ALA A 66 4.08 -5.60 6.39
CA ALA A 66 4.57 -6.55 7.38
C ALA A 66 3.43 -7.50 7.78
N THR A 67 3.72 -8.78 7.89
CA THR A 67 2.73 -9.85 8.12
C THR A 67 2.91 -10.47 9.50
N ASN A 68 1.93 -11.26 9.96
CA ASN A 68 1.92 -11.99 11.23
C ASN A 68 1.74 -11.15 12.52
N PHE A 69 1.26 -9.92 12.41
CA PHE A 69 0.88 -9.14 13.58
C PHE A 69 -0.38 -9.72 14.26
N ILE A 70 -0.38 -9.73 15.60
CA ILE A 70 -1.51 -10.09 16.46
C ILE A 70 -1.63 -8.96 17.47
N VAL A 71 -2.82 -8.38 17.61
CA VAL A 71 -3.08 -7.24 18.52
C VAL A 71 -4.24 -7.63 19.41
N GLU A 72 -3.98 -7.78 20.70
CA GLU A 72 -4.98 -8.17 21.72
C GLU A 72 -5.71 -9.52 21.47
N GLY A 73 -5.18 -10.41 20.63
CA GLY A 73 -5.67 -11.78 20.41
C GLY A 73 -6.14 -12.06 18.99
#